data_AF-A0A2S4VXC1-F1
#
_entry.id   AF-A0A2S4VXC1-F1
#
_cell.length_a   1.000
_cell.length_b   1.000
_cell.length_c   1.000
_cell.angle_alpha   90.00
_cell.angle_beta   90.00
_cell.angle_gamma   90.00
#
_symmetry.space_group_name_H-M   'P 1'
#
loop_
_entity.id
_entity.type
_entity.pdbx_description
1 polymer ?
#
loop_
_entity_poly.entity_id
_entity_poly.type
_entity_poly.pdbx_seq_one_letter_code
_entity_poly.pdbx_strand_id
1 'polypeptide(L)'
;MTMLLGLIGQLCGLLSILSLIFLLRLVYVIRSIHRGRSPLHSSGRLQTCRLTVLLGSGGHTGEMIRLLSDLPFDRYTPRTYVISSADALSMSKAIELERIKPVGQYTFLEIPRARRVNQSFSTSIFTTINSLLVCLWCFSIKPNRPPSPVKPQGSAMQQADSGVVILNGPGSSVPIALSVFLPRLITGKPIPKLIYVESLARVKRLSLTGILLLPFVDCFIVQWKVLQTEIHQSKLYQILYCFNLVPAVRFNGWMV
;
A
#
# COMPACT_ATOMS: atom_id res chain seq x y z
N MET A 1 21.00 3.47 -45.58
CA MET A 1 20.66 2.24 -44.80
C MET A 1 21.60 2.05 -43.59
N THR A 2 22.92 2.20 -43.76
CA THR A 2 23.94 2.08 -42.70
C THR A 2 23.77 3.09 -41.54
N MET A 3 23.46 4.36 -41.82
CA MET A 3 23.22 5.38 -40.79
C MET A 3 21.98 5.09 -39.91
N LEU A 4 20.91 4.52 -40.50
CA LEU A 4 19.70 4.16 -39.77
C LEU A 4 19.94 2.97 -38.83
N LEU A 5 20.70 1.97 -39.29
CA LEU A 5 21.12 0.82 -38.48
C LEU A 5 21.99 1.27 -37.29
N GLY A 6 22.88 2.25 -37.48
CA GLY A 6 23.69 2.84 -36.41
C GLY A 6 22.85 3.54 -35.34
N LEU A 7 21.85 4.34 -35.75
CA LEU A 7 20.95 5.04 -34.83
C LEU A 7 20.10 4.06 -34.00
N ILE A 8 19.57 3.01 -34.64
CA ILE A 8 18.80 1.96 -33.96
C ILE A 8 19.67 1.24 -32.92
N GLY A 9 20.92 0.91 -33.27
CA GLY A 9 21.87 0.30 -32.34
C GLY A 9 22.16 1.17 -31.12
N GLN A 10 22.36 2.47 -31.32
CA GLN A 10 22.57 3.44 -30.23
C GLN A 10 21.34 3.57 -29.32
N LEU A 11 20.13 3.63 -29.90
CA LEU A 11 18.86 3.67 -29.15
C LEU A 11 18.66 2.40 -28.31
N CYS A 12 18.90 1.22 -28.89
CA CYS A 12 18.82 -0.06 -28.18
C CYS A 12 19.86 -0.15 -27.06
N GLY A 13 21.09 0.32 -27.29
CA GLY A 13 22.14 0.40 -26.28
C GLY A 13 21.75 1.31 -25.11
N LEU A 14 21.26 2.51 -25.41
CA LEU A 14 20.79 3.46 -24.40
C LEU A 14 19.62 2.89 -23.58
N LEU A 15 18.64 2.29 -24.25
CA LEU A 15 17.49 1.67 -23.58
C LEU A 15 17.92 0.53 -22.64
N SER A 16 18.88 -0.28 -23.07
CA SER A 16 19.43 -1.38 -22.27
C SER A 16 20.15 -0.86 -21.01
N ILE A 17 20.96 0.19 -21.16
CA ILE A 17 21.65 0.84 -20.02
C ILE A 17 20.63 1.46 -19.06
N LEU A 18 19.64 2.18 -19.56
CA LEU A 18 18.58 2.78 -18.74
C LEU A 18 17.77 1.72 -17.99
N SER A 19 17.45 0.60 -18.65
CA SER A 19 16.77 -0.54 -18.04
C SER A 19 17.62 -1.17 -16.93
N LEU A 20 18.92 -1.33 -17.15
CA LEU A 20 19.85 -1.84 -16.13
C LEU A 20 19.93 -0.90 -14.92
N ILE A 21 20.10 0.41 -15.15
CA ILE A 21 20.13 1.42 -14.07
C ILE A 21 18.81 1.39 -13.28
N PHE A 22 17.67 1.32 -13.97
CA PHE A 22 16.37 1.21 -13.34
C PHE A 22 16.24 -0.05 -12.49
N LEU A 23 16.69 -1.22 -13.00
CA LEU A 23 16.65 -2.48 -12.28
C LEU A 23 17.55 -2.44 -11.04
N LEU A 24 18.76 -1.90 -11.15
CA LEU A 24 19.69 -1.73 -10.03
C LEU A 24 19.08 -0.79 -8.97
N ARG A 25 18.45 0.32 -9.39
CA ARG A 25 17.75 1.24 -8.50
C ARG A 25 16.56 0.57 -7.80
N LEU A 26 15.76 -0.20 -8.53
CA LEU A 26 14.63 -0.96 -8.02
C LEU A 26 15.08 -1.95 -6.94
N VAL A 27 16.08 -2.78 -7.24
CA VAL A 27 16.66 -3.74 -6.30
C VAL A 27 17.24 -3.03 -5.08
N TYR A 28 17.97 -1.94 -5.27
CA TYR A 28 18.52 -1.15 -4.17
C TYR A 28 17.44 -0.62 -3.24
N VAL A 29 16.36 -0.03 -3.79
CA VAL A 29 15.26 0.54 -3.00
C VAL A 29 14.50 -0.55 -2.26
N ILE A 30 14.18 -1.67 -2.90
CA ILE A 30 13.52 -2.81 -2.22
C ILE A 30 14.39 -3.30 -1.06
N ARG A 31 15.68 -3.53 -1.29
CA ARG A 31 16.61 -3.96 -0.24
C ARG A 31 16.74 -2.92 0.88
N SER A 32 16.76 -1.63 0.55
CA SER A 32 16.81 -0.55 1.53
C SER A 32 15.57 -0.55 2.42
N ILE A 33 14.39 -0.76 1.83
CA ILE A 33 13.11 -0.87 2.55
C ILE A 33 13.11 -2.08 3.50
N HIS A 34 13.58 -3.25 3.04
CA HIS A 34 13.58 -4.48 3.84
C HIS A 34 14.71 -4.55 4.87
N ARG A 35 15.86 -3.91 4.60
CA ARG A 35 16.98 -3.77 5.56
C ARG A 35 16.74 -2.69 6.60
N GLY A 36 15.92 -1.70 6.25
CA GLY A 36 15.56 -0.60 7.13
C GLY A 36 14.87 -1.13 8.39
N ARG A 37 15.66 -1.36 9.44
CA ARG A 37 15.15 -1.45 10.80
C ARG A 37 14.28 -0.21 11.01
N SER A 38 13.07 -0.40 11.54
CA SER A 38 12.25 0.69 12.01
C SER A 38 13.16 1.70 12.72
N PRO A 39 13.06 3.02 12.49
CA PRO A 39 13.74 3.96 13.35
C PRO A 39 13.31 3.61 14.77
N LEU A 40 14.24 3.01 15.52
CA LEU A 40 14.10 2.76 16.94
C LEU A 40 13.88 4.13 17.54
N HIS A 41 12.68 4.35 18.05
CA HIS A 41 12.33 5.38 19.03
C HIS A 41 13.29 6.58 19.05
N SER A 42 13.08 7.58 18.18
CA SER A 42 13.64 8.89 18.47
C SER A 42 12.79 9.54 19.56
N SER A 43 13.33 9.49 20.78
CA SER A 43 13.16 10.44 21.88
C SER A 43 11.74 10.80 22.32
N GLY A 44 11.31 10.24 23.46
CA GLY A 44 10.56 10.90 24.55
C GLY A 44 9.26 11.68 24.30
N ARG A 45 8.78 11.84 23.06
CA ARG A 45 7.63 12.66 22.70
C ARG A 45 6.54 11.80 22.05
N LEU A 46 5.30 12.02 22.45
CA LEU A 46 4.11 11.44 21.81
C LEU A 46 4.02 11.97 20.37
N GLN A 47 4.64 11.27 19.43
CA GLN A 47 4.50 11.56 17.99
C GLN A 47 3.28 10.81 17.45
N THR A 48 2.38 11.56 16.83
CA THR A 48 1.27 10.98 16.05
C THR A 48 1.79 10.51 14.70
N CYS A 49 1.11 9.53 14.11
CA CYS A 49 1.46 8.95 12.81
C CYS A 49 0.27 9.10 11.85
N ARG A 50 0.52 9.57 10.62
CA ARG A 50 -0.51 9.61 9.57
C ARG A 50 -0.90 8.19 9.18
N LEU A 51 -2.19 7.90 9.12
CA LEU A 51 -2.66 6.57 8.76
C LEU A 51 -3.58 6.65 7.53
N THR A 52 -3.16 6.01 6.45
CA THR A 52 -4.00 5.81 5.27
C THR A 52 -4.49 4.38 5.23
N VAL A 53 -5.78 4.17 5.04
CA VAL A 53 -6.39 2.84 5.07
C VAL A 53 -7.25 2.63 3.83
N LEU A 54 -7.02 1.54 3.11
CA LEU A 54 -7.94 1.10 2.07
C LEU A 54 -9.12 0.32 2.68
N LEU A 55 -10.34 0.82 2.46
CA LEU A 55 -11.57 0.09 2.73
C LEU A 55 -12.01 -0.61 1.43
N GLY A 56 -11.83 -1.93 1.38
CA GLY A 56 -12.19 -2.75 0.24
C GLY A 56 -13.66 -3.17 0.28
N SER A 57 -14.37 -3.11 -0.84
CA SER A 57 -15.81 -3.44 -0.86
C SER A 57 -16.14 -4.84 -0.31
N GLY A 58 -17.23 -4.93 0.46
CA GLY A 58 -17.76 -6.20 0.99
C GLY A 58 -17.03 -6.66 2.26
N GLY A 59 -16.59 -7.92 2.27
CA GLY A 59 -15.92 -8.54 3.42
C GLY A 59 -14.63 -7.85 3.84
N HIS A 60 -13.87 -7.31 2.89
CA HIS A 60 -12.59 -6.61 3.16
C HIS A 60 -12.76 -5.37 4.05
N THR A 61 -13.84 -4.59 3.88
CA THR A 61 -14.16 -3.49 4.79
C THR A 61 -14.43 -4.01 6.19
N GLY A 62 -15.13 -5.14 6.35
CA GLY A 62 -15.34 -5.75 7.66
C GLY A 62 -14.03 -6.14 8.34
N GLU A 63 -13.13 -6.79 7.60
CA GLU A 63 -11.77 -7.13 8.07
C GLU A 63 -11.01 -5.87 8.51
N MET A 64 -11.03 -4.82 7.69
CA MET A 64 -10.29 -3.59 7.98
C MET A 64 -10.88 -2.82 9.16
N ILE A 65 -12.20 -2.73 9.27
CA ILE A 65 -12.86 -2.05 10.40
C ILE A 65 -12.55 -2.78 11.72
N ARG A 66 -12.54 -4.12 11.71
CA ARG A 66 -12.11 -4.91 12.87
C ARG A 66 -10.64 -4.70 13.22
N LEU A 67 -9.76 -4.59 12.22
CA LEU A 67 -8.35 -4.26 12.48
C LEU A 67 -8.21 -2.87 13.12
N LEU A 68 -9.00 -1.90 12.67
CA LEU A 68 -8.93 -0.52 13.15
C LEU A 68 -9.61 -0.30 14.51
N SER A 69 -10.59 -1.13 14.89
CA SER A 69 -11.23 -1.02 16.21
C SER A 69 -10.22 -1.15 17.34
N ASP A 70 -9.19 -1.98 17.15
CA ASP A 70 -8.20 -2.30 18.16
C ASP A 70 -7.00 -1.32 18.14
N LEU A 71 -6.94 -0.42 17.14
CA LEU A 71 -5.83 0.49 16.96
C LEU A 71 -5.98 1.77 17.81
N PRO A 72 -4.96 2.26 18.54
CA PRO A 72 -5.06 3.48 19.35
C PRO A 72 -5.13 4.77 18.50
N PHE A 73 -6.32 5.35 18.32
CA PHE A 73 -6.57 6.49 17.40
C PHE A 73 -5.88 7.80 17.82
N ASP A 74 -5.54 7.94 19.09
CA ASP A 74 -4.71 9.01 19.65
C ASP A 74 -3.31 9.03 19.02
N ARG A 75 -2.76 7.86 18.68
CA ARG A 75 -1.43 7.73 18.05
C ARG A 75 -1.48 7.81 16.54
N TYR A 76 -2.62 7.52 15.92
CA TYR A 76 -2.78 7.47 14.46
C TYR A 76 -3.73 8.57 13.98
N THR A 77 -3.19 9.77 13.80
CA THR A 77 -3.93 10.96 13.35
C THR A 77 -3.01 11.91 12.56
N PRO A 78 -3.49 12.51 11.45
CA PRO A 78 -4.80 12.30 10.83
C PRO A 78 -4.93 10.94 10.12
N ARG A 79 -6.17 10.48 9.96
CA ARG A 79 -6.55 9.27 9.22
C ARG A 79 -7.13 9.61 7.85
N THR A 80 -6.79 8.82 6.83
CA THR A 80 -7.35 8.96 5.49
C THR A 80 -7.91 7.62 5.05
N TYR A 81 -9.23 7.55 4.89
CA TYR A 81 -9.93 6.37 4.42
C TYR A 81 -10.05 6.42 2.90
N VAL A 82 -9.34 5.52 2.24
CA VAL A 82 -9.41 5.33 0.80
C VAL A 82 -10.56 4.39 0.48
N ILE A 83 -11.53 4.86 -0.28
CA ILE A 83 -12.75 4.13 -0.62
C ILE A 83 -12.85 4.01 -2.14
N SER A 84 -13.34 2.88 -2.61
CA SER A 84 -13.63 2.70 -4.03
C SER A 84 -14.88 3.45 -4.45
N SER A 85 -14.89 4.02 -5.66
CA SER A 85 -16.07 4.67 -6.22
C SER A 85 -17.29 3.72 -6.19
N ALA A 86 -18.44 4.26 -5.77
CA ALA A 86 -19.70 3.54 -5.55
C ALA A 86 -19.72 2.53 -4.39
N ASP A 87 -18.99 2.77 -3.30
CA ASP A 87 -19.04 1.95 -2.09
C ASP A 87 -19.46 2.73 -0.83
N ALA A 88 -20.72 3.18 -0.82
CA ALA A 88 -21.30 3.97 0.27
C ALA A 88 -21.33 3.21 1.61
N LEU A 89 -21.46 1.88 1.58
CA LEU A 89 -21.47 1.04 2.79
C LEU A 89 -20.12 1.04 3.50
N SER A 90 -19.02 1.10 2.75
CA SER A 90 -17.68 1.21 3.33
C SER A 90 -17.47 2.56 4.02
N MET A 91 -18.00 3.63 3.42
CA MET A 91 -17.97 4.96 4.04
C MET A 91 -18.78 5.00 5.33
N SER A 92 -19.99 4.45 5.34
CA SER A 92 -20.85 4.46 6.53
C SER A 92 -20.23 3.73 7.70
N LYS A 93 -19.60 2.56 7.46
CA LYS A 93 -18.89 1.79 8.51
C LYS A 93 -17.70 2.55 9.10
N ALA A 94 -16.96 3.29 8.27
CA ALA A 94 -15.86 4.12 8.76
C ALA A 94 -16.35 5.27 9.63
N ILE A 95 -17.45 5.93 9.23
CA ILE A 95 -18.09 6.99 10.02
C ILE A 95 -18.57 6.43 11.37
N GLU A 96 -19.17 5.25 11.37
CA GLU A 96 -19.61 4.58 12.60
C GLU A 96 -18.43 4.30 13.54
N LEU A 97 -17.32 3.77 13.02
CA LEU A 97 -16.11 3.54 13.81
C LEU A 97 -15.55 4.85 14.41
N GLU A 98 -15.50 5.92 13.63
CA GLU A 98 -15.06 7.25 14.09
C GLU A 98 -16.01 7.86 15.13
N ARG A 99 -17.31 7.54 15.08
CA ARG A 99 -18.27 7.94 16.13
C ARG A 99 -18.04 7.19 17.43
N ILE A 100 -17.68 5.90 17.36
CA ILE A 100 -17.34 5.10 18.55
C ILE A 100 -16.01 5.59 19.15
N LYS A 101 -15.07 6.07 18.33
CA LYS A 101 -13.73 6.54 18.72
C LYS A 101 -13.46 7.97 18.24
N PRO A 102 -14.12 8.99 18.81
CA PRO A 102 -14.09 10.36 18.31
C PRO A 102 -12.78 11.09 18.70
N VAL A 103 -11.64 10.60 18.21
CA VAL A 103 -10.29 11.10 18.56
C VAL A 103 -9.48 11.39 17.30
N GLY A 104 -9.02 12.63 17.14
CA GLY A 104 -8.19 13.03 16.00
C GLY A 104 -9.00 13.32 14.73
N GLN A 105 -8.28 13.69 13.66
CA GLN A 105 -8.90 14.12 12.41
C GLN A 105 -8.95 12.96 11.41
N TYR A 106 -10.02 12.89 10.63
CA TYR A 106 -10.13 11.92 9.53
C TYR A 106 -10.68 12.54 8.25
N THR A 107 -10.34 11.91 7.13
CA THR A 107 -10.71 12.35 5.77
C THR A 107 -11.03 11.15 4.90
N PHE A 108 -11.82 11.37 3.84
CA PHE A 108 -12.11 10.35 2.84
C PHE A 108 -11.44 10.69 1.52
N LEU A 109 -10.91 9.67 0.84
CA LEU A 109 -10.36 9.76 -0.50
C LEU A 109 -11.02 8.71 -1.38
N GLU A 110 -11.74 9.15 -2.40
CA GLU A 110 -12.37 8.24 -3.35
C GLU A 110 -11.44 7.95 -4.53
N ILE A 111 -11.32 6.67 -4.88
CA ILE A 111 -10.53 6.20 -6.02
C ILE A 111 -11.36 5.28 -6.92
N PRO A 112 -11.10 5.23 -8.23
CA PRO A 112 -11.75 4.29 -9.12
C PRO A 112 -11.33 2.85 -8.78
N ARG A 113 -12.27 1.91 -8.83
CA ARG A 113 -11.97 0.47 -8.69
C ARG A 113 -11.01 0.01 -9.78
N ALA A 114 -9.96 -0.72 -9.39
CA ALA A 114 -9.00 -1.29 -10.34
C ALA A 114 -9.61 -2.37 -11.25
N ARG A 115 -10.57 -3.13 -10.72
CA ARG A 115 -11.30 -4.17 -11.46
C ARG A 115 -12.78 -4.18 -11.04
N ARG A 116 -13.68 -4.30 -12.02
CA ARG A 116 -15.10 -4.52 -11.78
C ARG A 116 -15.41 -6.00 -11.61
N VAL A 117 -16.45 -6.32 -10.85
CA VAL A 117 -16.96 -7.70 -10.73
C VAL A 117 -17.36 -8.18 -12.13
N ASN A 118 -17.01 -9.42 -12.48
CA ASN A 118 -17.21 -10.03 -13.82
C ASN A 118 -16.43 -9.38 -14.99
N GLN A 119 -15.47 -8.51 -14.71
CA GLN A 119 -14.58 -7.99 -15.75
C GLN A 119 -13.57 -9.06 -16.20
N SER A 120 -13.30 -9.14 -17.51
CA SER A 120 -12.26 -10.01 -18.07
C SER A 120 -10.85 -9.59 -17.62
N PHE A 121 -9.93 -10.55 -17.55
CA PHE A 121 -8.54 -10.26 -17.15
C PHE A 121 -7.86 -9.23 -18.07
N SER A 122 -8.09 -9.29 -19.39
CA SER A 122 -7.47 -8.37 -20.35
C SER A 122 -7.96 -6.94 -20.18
N THR A 123 -9.28 -6.73 -20.02
CA THR A 123 -9.82 -5.39 -19.79
C THR A 123 -9.45 -4.85 -18.40
N SER A 124 -9.22 -5.73 -17.42
CA SER A 124 -8.81 -5.34 -16.07
C SER A 124 -7.45 -4.66 -16.01
N ILE A 125 -6.57 -4.89 -17.00
CA ILE A 125 -5.27 -4.23 -17.10
C ILE A 125 -5.47 -2.72 -17.31
N PHE A 126 -6.31 -2.34 -18.26
CA PHE A 126 -6.58 -0.92 -18.57
C PHE A 126 -7.22 -0.19 -17.41
N THR A 127 -8.19 -0.80 -16.72
CA THR A 127 -8.82 -0.19 -15.54
C THR A 127 -7.84 -0.10 -14.36
N THR A 128 -6.91 -1.04 -14.24
CA THR A 128 -5.85 -0.99 -13.22
C THR A 128 -4.85 0.13 -13.51
N ILE A 129 -4.45 0.35 -14.76
CA ILE A 129 -3.59 1.47 -15.17
C ILE A 129 -4.27 2.81 -14.90
N ASN A 130 -5.55 2.94 -15.27
CA ASN A 130 -6.30 4.16 -14.96
C ASN A 130 -6.37 4.42 -13.44
N SER A 131 -6.62 3.38 -12.64
CA SER A 131 -6.59 3.48 -11.18
C SER A 131 -5.21 3.88 -10.65
N LEU A 132 -4.14 3.34 -11.22
CA LEU A 132 -2.76 3.71 -10.87
C LEU A 132 -2.48 5.19 -11.17
N LEU A 133 -2.89 5.71 -12.32
CA LEU A 133 -2.67 7.11 -12.67
C LEU A 133 -3.41 8.05 -11.71
N VAL A 134 -4.65 7.73 -11.36
CA VAL A 134 -5.41 8.49 -10.35
C VAL A 134 -4.75 8.40 -8.98
N CYS A 135 -4.32 7.21 -8.56
CA CYS A 135 -3.61 7.03 -7.29
C CYS A 135 -2.30 7.82 -7.26
N LEU A 136 -1.51 7.79 -8.34
CA LEU A 136 -0.28 8.59 -8.46
C LEU A 136 -0.57 10.09 -8.36
N TRP A 137 -1.66 10.56 -8.97
CA TRP A 137 -2.05 11.95 -8.84
C TRP A 137 -2.42 12.33 -7.39
N CYS A 138 -3.20 11.49 -6.71
CA CYS A 138 -3.64 11.72 -5.33
C CYS A 138 -2.49 11.60 -4.30
N PHE A 139 -1.66 10.58 -4.42
CA PHE A 139 -0.59 10.29 -3.45
C PHE A 139 0.71 11.05 -3.72
N SER A 140 1.09 11.24 -4.99
CA SER A 140 2.39 11.81 -5.35
C SER A 140 2.34 13.32 -5.66
N ILE A 141 1.29 13.78 -6.35
CA ILE A 141 1.25 15.15 -6.90
C ILE A 141 0.44 16.12 -6.02
N LYS A 142 -0.65 15.65 -5.38
CA LYS A 142 -1.46 16.45 -4.45
C LYS A 142 -1.69 15.78 -3.09
N PRO A 143 -0.64 15.47 -2.31
CA PRO A 143 -0.79 14.91 -0.96
C PRO A 143 -1.51 15.86 0.04
N ASN A 144 -1.73 17.13 -0.34
CA ASN A 144 -2.20 18.22 0.53
C ASN A 144 -3.49 18.95 0.08
N ARG A 145 -4.27 18.41 -0.88
CA ARG A 145 -5.65 18.92 -1.06
C ARG A 145 -6.62 17.97 -0.36
N PRO A 146 -7.18 18.32 0.81
CA PRO A 146 -8.30 17.57 1.34
C PRO A 146 -9.41 17.56 0.28
N PRO A 147 -9.88 16.38 -0.18
CA PRO A 147 -11.12 16.32 -0.94
C PRO A 147 -12.23 16.64 0.08
N SER A 148 -12.77 17.85 0.00
CA SER A 148 -13.92 18.36 0.78
C SER A 148 -13.81 18.29 2.31
N PRO A 149 -13.80 19.44 3.02
CA PRO A 149 -13.79 19.45 4.47
C PRO A 149 -15.17 19.06 5.00
N VAL A 150 -15.27 17.89 5.63
CA VAL A 150 -16.11 17.81 6.84
C VAL A 150 -15.42 18.73 7.86
N LYS A 151 -16.15 19.74 8.34
CA LYS A 151 -15.64 20.87 9.14
C LYS A 151 -14.62 20.44 10.22
N PRO A 152 -13.49 21.17 10.37
CA PRO A 152 -12.53 20.94 11.43
C PRO A 152 -13.12 21.38 12.78
N GLN A 153 -13.10 20.49 13.78
CA GLN A 153 -13.18 20.88 15.18
C GLN A 153 -11.83 20.60 15.84
N GLY A 154 -11.18 21.67 16.32
CA GLY A 154 -10.24 21.60 17.43
C GLY A 154 -8.78 21.28 17.10
N SER A 155 -7.94 22.28 17.42
CA SER A 155 -6.51 22.20 17.78
C SER A 155 -5.47 22.05 16.67
N ALA A 156 -4.50 22.97 16.70
CA ALA A 156 -3.28 22.97 15.91
C ALA A 156 -2.37 21.82 16.37
N MET A 157 -2.43 20.69 15.66
CA MET A 157 -1.59 19.53 15.92
C MET A 157 -0.44 19.48 14.90
N GLN A 158 0.80 19.43 15.40
CA GLN A 158 2.03 19.39 14.60
C GLN A 158 2.03 18.22 13.60
N GLN A 159 2.41 18.51 12.35
CA GLN A 159 2.39 17.55 11.24
C GLN A 159 3.26 16.33 11.55
N ALA A 160 2.63 15.16 11.54
CA ALA A 160 3.29 13.87 11.67
C ALA A 160 4.24 13.62 10.49
N ASP A 161 5.54 13.51 10.78
CA ASP A 161 6.63 13.25 9.82
C ASP A 161 6.66 11.76 9.36
N SER A 162 5.92 10.90 10.06
CA SER A 162 5.80 9.47 9.76
C SER A 162 4.38 9.10 9.32
N GLY A 163 4.27 8.40 8.20
CA GLY A 163 3.01 7.90 7.67
C GLY A 163 3.02 6.39 7.47
N VAL A 164 1.86 5.76 7.60
CA VAL A 164 1.61 4.33 7.36
C VAL A 164 0.42 4.19 6.41
N VAL A 165 0.54 3.28 5.44
CA VAL A 165 -0.52 2.89 4.51
C VAL A 165 -0.84 1.43 4.76
N ILE A 166 -2.08 1.13 5.17
CA ILE A 166 -2.56 -0.23 5.40
C ILE A 166 -3.50 -0.63 4.27
N LEU A 167 -3.19 -1.75 3.63
CA LEU A 167 -3.96 -2.32 2.54
C LEU A 167 -4.38 -3.74 2.91
N ASN A 168 -5.53 -4.18 2.42
CA ASN A 168 -6.02 -5.54 2.56
C ASN A 168 -6.85 -5.88 1.34
N GLY A 169 -6.56 -6.97 0.62
CA GLY A 169 -7.57 -7.75 -0.11
C GLY A 169 -7.82 -7.47 -1.61
N PRO A 170 -8.52 -6.39 -2.01
CA PRO A 170 -9.04 -6.24 -3.35
C PRO A 170 -7.93 -5.85 -4.32
N GLY A 171 -8.21 -6.01 -5.61
CA GLY A 171 -7.29 -5.63 -6.68
C GLY A 171 -6.87 -4.16 -6.63
N SER A 172 -7.69 -3.27 -6.06
CA SER A 172 -7.35 -1.85 -5.85
C SER A 172 -6.15 -1.63 -4.92
N SER A 173 -5.75 -2.63 -4.12
CA SER A 173 -4.54 -2.55 -3.31
C SER A 173 -3.28 -2.42 -4.17
N VAL A 174 -3.27 -3.03 -5.37
CA VAL A 174 -2.11 -3.00 -6.27
C VAL A 174 -1.77 -1.59 -6.76
N PRO A 175 -2.68 -0.85 -7.42
CA PRO A 175 -2.38 0.50 -7.88
C PRO A 175 -2.07 1.47 -6.74
N ILE A 176 -2.70 1.32 -5.56
CA ILE A 176 -2.38 2.17 -4.40
C ILE A 176 -0.96 1.89 -3.90
N ALA A 177 -0.62 0.62 -3.67
CA ALA A 177 0.72 0.23 -3.24
C ALA A 177 1.80 0.74 -4.21
N LEU A 178 1.59 0.57 -5.51
CA LEU A 178 2.50 1.06 -6.53
C LEU A 178 2.59 2.60 -6.54
N SER A 179 1.48 3.31 -6.32
CA SER A 179 1.50 4.78 -6.24
C SER A 179 2.29 5.30 -5.04
N VAL A 180 2.37 4.51 -3.95
CA VAL A 180 3.18 4.82 -2.77
C VAL A 180 4.64 4.40 -2.98
N PHE A 181 4.88 3.31 -3.70
CA PHE A 181 6.22 2.76 -3.94
C PHE A 181 7.00 3.53 -5.02
N LEU A 182 6.36 3.95 -6.11
CA LEU A 182 7.02 4.65 -7.22
C LEU A 182 7.75 5.94 -6.79
N PRO A 183 7.19 6.81 -5.93
CA PRO A 183 7.93 7.94 -5.37
C PRO A 183 9.17 7.54 -4.57
N ARG A 184 9.20 6.34 -3.97
CA ARG A 184 10.39 5.83 -3.26
C ARG A 184 11.50 5.45 -4.23
N LEU A 185 11.18 5.02 -5.45
CA LEU A 185 12.19 4.78 -6.49
C LEU A 185 12.93 6.07 -6.85
N ILE A 186 12.18 7.18 -6.92
CA ILE A 186 12.73 8.50 -7.26
C ILE A 186 13.49 9.07 -6.04
N THR A 187 12.83 9.17 -4.89
CA THR A 187 13.35 9.88 -3.72
C THR A 187 14.32 9.06 -2.87
N GLY A 188 14.27 7.73 -2.94
CA GLY A 188 15.04 6.82 -2.08
C GLY A 188 14.56 6.77 -0.62
N LYS A 189 13.49 7.47 -0.25
CA LYS A 189 12.98 7.52 1.13
C LYS A 189 11.95 6.41 1.38
N PRO A 190 12.07 5.62 2.47
CA PRO A 190 11.16 4.50 2.77
C PRO A 190 9.89 4.96 3.52
N ILE A 191 9.29 6.09 3.14
CA ILE A 191 8.13 6.72 3.80
C ILE A 191 7.08 7.04 2.72
N PRO A 192 5.77 6.89 3.00
CA PRO A 192 5.16 6.28 4.20
C PRO A 192 5.40 4.77 4.24
N LYS A 193 5.36 4.12 5.40
CA LYS A 193 5.45 2.65 5.52
C LYS A 193 4.24 1.97 4.90
N LEU A 194 4.44 0.91 4.12
CA LEU A 194 3.38 0.19 3.42
C LEU A 194 3.19 -1.20 4.03
N ILE A 195 2.02 -1.42 4.61
CA ILE A 195 1.65 -2.67 5.27
C ILE A 195 0.52 -3.31 4.46
N TYR A 196 0.72 -4.56 4.06
CA TYR A 196 -0.33 -5.36 3.45
C TYR A 196 -0.79 -6.45 4.40
N VAL A 197 -2.09 -6.57 4.58
CA VAL A 197 -2.75 -7.57 5.42
C VAL A 197 -3.52 -8.49 4.50
N GLU A 198 -3.11 -9.74 4.41
CA GLU A 198 -3.84 -10.73 3.62
C GLU A 198 -5.21 -11.02 4.23
N SER A 199 -6.20 -11.30 3.37
CA SER A 199 -7.59 -11.49 3.80
C SER A 199 -7.80 -12.73 4.66
N LEU A 200 -8.74 -12.66 5.61
CA LEU A 200 -9.13 -13.78 6.48
C LEU A 200 -9.59 -14.99 5.67
N ALA A 201 -10.21 -14.76 4.52
CA ALA A 201 -10.67 -15.83 3.63
C ALA A 201 -9.51 -16.67 3.03
N ARG A 202 -8.26 -16.19 3.09
CA ARG A 202 -7.09 -16.89 2.53
C ARG A 202 -6.39 -17.69 3.61
N VAL A 203 -6.77 -18.96 3.74
CA VAL A 203 -6.20 -19.87 4.75
C VAL A 203 -4.98 -20.64 4.25
N LYS A 204 -5.04 -21.13 3.00
CA LYS A 204 -4.05 -22.08 2.45
C LYS A 204 -3.13 -21.51 1.38
N ARG A 205 -3.58 -20.48 0.66
CA ARG A 205 -2.83 -19.90 -0.48
C ARG A 205 -2.97 -18.40 -0.52
N LEU A 206 -1.87 -17.70 -0.84
CA LEU A 206 -1.84 -16.26 -1.05
C LEU A 206 -2.80 -15.83 -2.16
N SER A 207 -3.41 -14.66 -2.00
CA SER A 207 -4.15 -14.00 -3.08
C SER A 207 -3.19 -13.57 -4.19
N LEU A 208 -3.71 -13.38 -5.40
CA LEU A 208 -2.91 -12.82 -6.51
C LEU A 208 -2.39 -11.42 -6.13
N THR A 209 -3.23 -10.61 -5.48
CA THR A 209 -2.85 -9.31 -4.90
C THR A 209 -1.66 -9.45 -3.94
N GLY A 210 -1.73 -10.40 -3.01
CA GLY A 210 -0.67 -10.66 -2.04
C GLY A 210 0.64 -11.08 -2.70
N ILE A 211 0.58 -11.96 -3.71
CA ILE A 211 1.77 -12.37 -4.49
C ILE A 211 2.40 -11.17 -5.20
N LEU A 212 1.59 -10.34 -5.85
CA LEU A 212 2.06 -9.15 -6.58
C LEU A 212 2.70 -8.12 -5.66
N LEU A 213 2.14 -7.93 -4.46
CA LEU A 213 2.58 -6.92 -3.51
C LEU A 213 3.74 -7.34 -2.63
N LEU A 214 4.01 -8.65 -2.55
CA LEU A 214 5.03 -9.21 -1.67
C LEU A 214 6.37 -8.46 -1.71
N PRO A 215 7.01 -8.16 -2.86
CA PRO A 215 8.30 -7.47 -2.87
C PRO A 215 8.23 -5.96 -2.60
N PHE A 216 7.04 -5.34 -2.70
CA PHE A 216 6.88 -3.88 -2.67
C PHE A 216 6.47 -3.33 -1.30
N VAL A 217 5.96 -4.18 -0.41
CA VAL A 217 5.50 -3.77 0.92
C VAL A 217 6.65 -3.81 1.93
N ASP A 218 6.54 -3.00 2.97
CA ASP A 218 7.48 -3.00 4.11
C ASP A 218 7.18 -4.15 5.07
N CYS A 219 5.90 -4.46 5.28
CA CYS A 219 5.45 -5.54 6.15
C CYS A 219 4.28 -6.29 5.52
N PHE A 220 4.33 -7.62 5.57
CA PHE A 220 3.29 -8.49 5.09
C PHE A 220 2.69 -9.26 6.27
N ILE A 221 1.41 -9.08 6.53
CA ILE A 221 0.71 -9.69 7.65
C ILE A 221 -0.23 -10.78 7.14
N VAL A 222 -0.14 -11.96 7.74
CA VAL A 222 -1.04 -13.09 7.47
C VAL A 222 -1.83 -13.47 8.72
N GLN A 223 -3.04 -13.98 8.49
CA GLN A 223 -4.00 -14.31 9.55
C GLN A 223 -3.95 -15.78 9.98
N TRP A 224 -3.26 -16.63 9.21
CA TRP A 224 -3.19 -18.07 9.46
C TRP A 224 -1.74 -18.53 9.52
N LYS A 225 -1.38 -19.28 10.56
CA LYS A 225 -0.04 -19.88 10.67
C LYS A 225 0.24 -20.85 9.50
N VAL A 226 -0.78 -21.59 9.07
CA VAL A 226 -0.68 -22.49 7.90
C VAL A 226 -0.28 -21.71 6.65
N LEU A 227 -0.94 -20.58 6.38
CA LEU A 227 -0.58 -19.70 5.26
C LEU A 227 0.86 -19.18 5.39
N GLN A 228 1.28 -18.78 6.59
CA GLN A 228 2.65 -18.32 6.82
C GLN A 228 3.66 -19.40 6.42
N THR A 229 3.45 -20.65 6.86
CA THR A 229 4.33 -21.77 6.52
C THR A 229 4.38 -22.02 5.01
N GLU A 230 3.23 -22.02 4.34
CA GLU A 230 3.12 -22.20 2.89
C GLU A 230 3.90 -21.12 2.12
N ILE A 231 3.87 -19.86 2.59
CA ILE A 231 4.64 -18.77 1.99
C ILE A 231 6.14 -19.06 2.08
N HIS A 232 6.63 -19.44 3.25
CA HIS A 232 8.06 -19.74 3.47
C HIS A 232 8.53 -20.96 2.66
N GLN A 233 7.64 -21.92 2.40
CA GLN A 233 7.93 -23.08 1.56
C GLN A 233 7.85 -22.78 0.05
N SER A 234 7.23 -21.66 -0.34
CA SER A 234 7.10 -21.32 -1.76
C SER A 234 8.45 -21.00 -2.39
N LYS A 235 8.69 -21.56 -3.59
CA LYS A 235 9.92 -21.29 -4.38
C LYS A 235 10.12 -19.79 -4.63
N LEU A 236 9.03 -19.06 -4.91
CA LEU A 236 9.08 -17.62 -5.15
C LEU A 236 9.62 -16.87 -3.93
N TYR A 237 9.09 -17.15 -2.74
CA TYR A 237 9.55 -16.50 -1.52
C TYR A 237 11.02 -16.83 -1.23
N GLN A 238 11.42 -18.09 -1.38
CA GLN A 238 12.80 -18.52 -1.15
C GLN A 238 13.78 -17.79 -2.08
N ILE A 239 13.47 -17.70 -3.37
CA ILE A 239 14.29 -16.97 -4.35
C ILE A 239 14.41 -15.51 -3.92
N LEU A 240 13.28 -14.83 -3.68
CA LEU A 240 13.29 -13.41 -3.30
C LEU A 240 13.99 -13.18 -1.94
N TYR A 241 13.86 -14.11 -0.99
CA TYR A 241 14.52 -14.07 0.31
C TYR A 241 16.05 -14.16 0.19
N CYS A 242 16.57 -15.05 -0.67
CA CYS A 242 18.02 -15.11 -0.97
C CYS A 242 18.56 -13.76 -1.45
N PHE A 243 17.75 -13.01 -2.20
CA PHE A 243 18.10 -11.66 -2.66
C PHE A 243 17.73 -10.54 -1.68
N ASN A 244 17.23 -10.83 -0.48
CA ASN A 244 16.70 -9.83 0.47
C ASN A 244 15.67 -8.89 -0.18
N LEU A 245 14.78 -9.45 -1.00
CA LEU A 245 13.72 -8.75 -1.73
C LEU A 245 12.32 -9.06 -1.18
N VAL A 246 12.23 -9.60 0.04
CA VAL A 246 10.96 -9.87 0.71
C VAL A 246 10.89 -9.16 2.07
N PRO A 247 9.68 -8.71 2.45
CA PRO A 247 9.42 -8.13 3.75
C PRO A 247 9.42 -9.19 4.84
N ALA A 248 9.43 -8.74 6.09
CA ALA A 248 9.08 -9.60 7.21
C ALA A 248 7.61 -10.06 7.09
N VAL A 249 7.40 -11.37 6.92
CA VAL A 249 6.07 -11.99 6.93
C VAL A 249 5.69 -12.31 8.37
N ARG A 250 4.78 -11.52 8.94
CA ARG A 250 4.32 -11.67 10.33
C ARG A 250 2.99 -12.37 10.37
N PHE A 251 2.89 -13.37 11.23
CA PHE A 251 1.61 -13.92 11.67
C PHE A 251 1.25 -13.24 12.98
N ASN A 252 0.07 -12.62 13.04
CA ASN A 252 -0.37 -11.96 14.26
C ASN A 252 -1.69 -12.50 14.83
N GLY A 253 -2.51 -13.26 14.09
CA GLY A 253 -3.74 -13.84 14.64
C GLY A 253 -4.78 -12.84 15.18
N TRP A 254 -4.52 -11.53 15.14
CA TRP A 254 -5.33 -10.49 15.78
C TRP A 254 -6.77 -10.43 15.28
N MET A 255 -7.04 -10.96 14.08
CA MET A 255 -8.37 -10.99 13.48
C MET A 255 -9.05 -12.37 13.53
N VAL A 256 -8.42 -13.37 14.14
CA VAL A 256 -8.95 -14.75 14.29
C VAL A 256 -9.31 -15.01 15.75
#